data_AF-O76293-F1
#
_entry.id   AF-O76293-F1
#
_cell.length_a   1.000
_cell.length_b   1.000
_cell.length_c   1.000
_cell.angle_alpha   90.00
_cell.angle_beta   90.00
_cell.angle_gamma   90.00
#
_symmetry.space_group_name_H-M   'P 1'
#
loop_
_entity.id
_entity.type
_entity.pdbx_description
1 polymer ?
#
loop_
_entity_poly.entity_id
_entity_poly.type
_entity_poly.pdbx_seq_one_letter_code
_entity_poly.pdbx_strand_id
1 'polypeptide(L)'
;MDKKIIWSIIIAGVVVIAGAAIWGIWSLWKEFKDPKEEHKLKEELNEAVEKASADAVDAFITTKSDAFIGDKAKLDAVKTGATITIAEADITRRKTELKNKYDAGDQAKIDNVDKAGGSKPTEALDKAKATATTKIDEKAKEIARKLISQKIKEKVSKKNEEAAKSATADDISNLVKKGSSADNAAKDKIIVKAKDAAGKKVNDIISDTVWSEIERAVQTEGNEPLKSQVAEINKNKDTIIDDAILTVAGLPKKG
;
A
#
# COMPACT_ATOMS: atom_id res chain seq x y z
N MET A 1 -4.05 13.48 -0.31
CA MET A 1 -4.20 13.01 1.09
C MET A 1 -4.96 14.10 1.83
N ASP A 2 -6.05 13.76 2.52
CA ASP A 2 -6.93 14.78 3.10
C ASP A 2 -6.29 15.51 4.28
N LYS A 3 -6.28 16.85 4.21
CA LYS A 3 -5.71 17.71 5.26
C LYS A 3 -6.36 17.45 6.62
N LYS A 4 -7.65 17.06 6.66
CA LYS A 4 -8.36 16.69 7.89
C LYS A 4 -7.71 15.51 8.64
N ILE A 5 -7.24 14.49 7.91
CA ILE A 5 -6.58 13.32 8.48
C ILE A 5 -5.27 13.77 9.13
N ILE A 6 -4.47 14.52 8.36
CA ILE A 6 -3.20 15.11 8.80
C ILE A 6 -3.41 15.96 10.07
N TRP A 7 -4.31 16.95 10.05
CA TRP A 7 -4.63 17.83 11.18
C TRP A 7 -5.17 17.09 12.41
N SER A 8 -5.88 15.99 12.23
CA SER A 8 -6.34 15.18 13.36
C SER A 8 -5.18 14.38 13.98
N ILE A 9 -4.33 13.71 13.17
CA ILE A 9 -3.14 13.03 13.69
C ILE A 9 -2.18 14.03 14.32
N ILE A 10 -2.07 15.25 13.77
CA ILE A 10 -1.31 16.34 14.39
C ILE A 10 -1.88 16.65 15.77
N ILE A 11 -3.19 16.82 15.97
CA ILE A 11 -3.69 17.14 17.32
C ILE A 11 -3.40 15.98 18.31
N ALA A 12 -3.60 14.73 17.92
CA ALA A 12 -3.26 13.57 18.77
C ALA A 12 -1.75 13.41 19.01
N GLY A 13 -0.93 13.68 18.00
CA GLY A 13 0.52 13.67 18.04
C GLY A 13 1.06 14.82 18.89
N VAL A 14 0.65 16.06 18.62
CA VAL A 14 0.93 17.28 19.38
C VAL A 14 0.50 17.15 20.83
N VAL A 15 -0.57 16.42 21.19
CA VAL A 15 -0.85 16.15 22.62
C VAL A 15 0.30 15.39 23.32
N VAL A 16 1.04 14.54 22.60
CA VAL A 16 2.24 13.83 23.11
C VAL A 16 3.54 14.59 22.82
N ILE A 17 3.60 15.32 21.71
CA ILE A 17 4.81 15.95 21.16
C ILE A 17 4.97 17.38 21.65
N ALA A 18 3.90 18.14 21.92
CA ALA A 18 3.98 19.47 22.52
C ALA A 18 4.77 19.42 23.84
N GLY A 19 4.43 18.44 24.69
CA GLY A 19 5.14 18.16 25.95
C GLY A 19 6.61 17.72 25.82
N ALA A 20 7.13 17.54 24.60
CA ALA A 20 8.53 17.18 24.33
C ALA A 20 9.25 18.15 23.36
N ALA A 21 8.51 18.86 22.51
CA ALA A 21 9.02 19.72 21.45
C ALA A 21 8.94 21.20 21.79
N ILE A 22 7.95 21.61 22.58
CA ILE A 22 7.87 22.98 23.11
C ILE A 22 8.98 23.22 24.15
N TRP A 23 9.49 22.15 24.79
CA TRP A 23 10.75 22.17 25.52
C TRP A 23 11.96 22.65 24.69
N GLY A 24 12.02 22.28 23.41
CA GLY A 24 13.05 22.77 22.49
C GLY A 24 12.78 24.22 22.08
N ILE A 25 11.54 24.53 21.66
CA ILE A 25 11.12 25.88 21.26
C ILE A 25 11.39 26.91 22.35
N TRP A 26 10.95 26.66 23.58
CA TRP A 26 11.08 27.63 24.67
C TRP A 26 12.54 27.85 25.08
N SER A 27 13.42 26.87 24.85
CA SER A 27 14.86 27.05 25.06
C SER A 27 15.47 28.02 24.04
N LEU A 28 15.06 27.98 22.77
CA LEU A 28 15.47 28.93 21.73
C LEU A 28 14.85 30.32 21.93
N TRP A 29 13.55 30.37 22.25
CA TRP A 29 12.78 31.60 22.51
C TRP A 29 13.33 32.44 23.67
N LYS A 30 14.08 31.81 24.59
CA LYS A 30 14.73 32.50 25.70
C LYS A 30 15.99 33.28 25.30
N GLU A 31 16.62 32.89 24.20
CA GLU A 31 17.78 33.57 23.61
C GLU A 31 17.34 34.58 22.52
N PHE A 32 16.30 34.26 21.74
CA PHE A 32 15.79 35.07 20.63
C PHE A 32 14.40 35.68 20.93
N LYS A 33 14.40 36.89 21.50
CA LYS A 33 13.19 37.66 21.88
C LYS A 33 12.54 38.43 20.71
N ASP A 34 12.27 37.80 19.56
CA ASP A 34 11.44 38.38 18.50
C ASP A 34 10.14 37.57 18.31
N PRO A 35 8.94 38.17 18.54
CA PRO A 35 7.65 37.52 18.28
C PRO A 35 7.45 37.00 16.85
N LYS A 36 8.19 37.52 15.85
CA LYS A 36 8.16 36.98 14.48
C LYS A 36 8.84 35.63 14.38
N GLU A 37 9.92 35.41 15.12
CA GLU A 37 10.60 34.11 15.14
C GLU A 37 9.81 33.07 15.92
N GLU A 38 9.06 33.48 16.96
CA GLU A 38 8.09 32.60 17.63
C GLU A 38 7.04 32.05 16.65
N HIS A 39 6.46 32.90 15.79
CA HIS A 39 5.49 32.47 14.78
C HIS A 39 6.11 31.50 13.78
N LYS A 40 7.27 31.86 13.20
CA LYS A 40 7.97 31.04 12.20
C LYS A 40 8.42 29.69 12.77
N LEU A 41 8.97 29.67 13.98
CA LEU A 41 9.43 28.44 14.64
C LEU A 41 8.26 27.51 15.00
N LYS A 42 7.09 28.08 15.32
CA LYS A 42 5.84 27.34 15.53
C LYS A 42 5.28 26.76 14.22
N GLU A 43 5.36 27.49 13.11
CA GLU A 43 4.99 26.97 11.78
C GLU A 43 5.92 25.84 11.33
N GLU A 44 7.24 26.05 11.35
CA GLU A 44 8.24 25.03 10.98
C GLU A 44 8.14 23.76 11.85
N LEU A 45 7.77 23.90 13.14
CA LEU A 45 7.60 22.74 14.02
C LEU A 45 6.24 22.06 13.85
N ASN A 46 5.17 22.80 13.52
CA ASN A 46 3.93 22.19 13.07
C ASN A 46 4.18 21.36 11.81
N GLU A 47 4.84 21.91 10.78
CA GLU A 47 5.20 21.20 9.54
C GLU A 47 6.03 19.93 9.81
N ALA A 48 7.03 20.01 10.70
CA ALA A 48 7.82 18.85 11.10
C ALA A 48 6.96 17.74 11.76
N VAL A 49 5.97 18.12 12.57
CA VAL A 49 5.04 17.18 13.22
C VAL A 49 3.94 16.69 12.28
N GLU A 50 3.46 17.51 11.33
CA GLU A 50 2.58 17.08 10.22
C GLU A 50 3.23 15.91 9.47
N LYS A 51 4.49 16.10 9.08
CA LYS A 51 5.26 15.14 8.31
C LYS A 51 5.59 13.89 9.12
N ALA A 52 6.12 14.02 10.35
CA ALA A 52 6.46 12.88 11.19
C ALA A 52 5.22 12.01 11.52
N SER A 53 4.05 12.63 11.64
CA SER A 53 2.76 11.96 11.84
C SER A 53 2.31 11.17 10.60
N ALA A 54 2.41 11.77 9.40
CA ALA A 54 2.11 11.08 8.15
C ALA A 54 3.09 9.92 7.87
N ASP A 55 4.39 10.16 8.05
CA ASP A 55 5.46 9.17 7.91
C ASP A 55 5.27 7.96 8.85
N ALA A 56 4.73 8.17 10.06
CA ALA A 56 4.43 7.09 11.01
C ALA A 56 3.23 6.23 10.55
N VAL A 57 2.16 6.87 10.06
CA VAL A 57 0.97 6.17 9.53
C VAL A 57 1.31 5.39 8.26
N ASP A 58 2.05 5.99 7.32
CA ASP A 58 2.43 5.31 6.07
C ASP A 58 3.47 4.20 6.29
N ALA A 59 4.38 4.35 7.27
CA ALA A 59 5.24 3.24 7.70
C ALA A 59 4.45 2.07 8.28
N PHE A 60 3.51 2.33 9.20
CA PHE A 60 2.65 1.28 9.77
C PHE A 60 1.77 0.60 8.71
N ILE A 61 1.19 1.36 7.79
CA ILE A 61 0.44 0.83 6.64
C ILE A 61 1.32 -0.07 5.79
N THR A 62 2.57 0.31 5.52
CA THR A 62 3.53 -0.49 4.75
C THR A 62 3.81 -1.82 5.46
N THR A 63 4.22 -1.77 6.74
CA THR A 63 4.51 -2.97 7.54
C THR A 63 3.31 -3.92 7.62
N LYS A 64 2.10 -3.41 7.91
CA LYS A 64 0.88 -4.22 8.00
C LYS A 64 0.44 -4.76 6.64
N SER A 65 0.60 -4.00 5.56
CA SER A 65 0.28 -4.45 4.19
C SER A 65 1.20 -5.56 3.72
N ASP A 66 2.51 -5.42 3.93
CA ASP A 66 3.48 -6.41 3.48
C ASP A 66 3.43 -7.68 4.32
N ALA A 67 3.10 -7.59 5.61
CA ALA A 67 2.75 -8.75 6.44
C ALA A 67 1.49 -9.48 5.95
N PHE A 68 0.41 -8.74 5.60
CA PHE A 68 -0.82 -9.33 5.04
C PHE A 68 -0.58 -9.98 3.66
N ILE A 69 0.32 -9.43 2.85
CA ILE A 69 0.66 -9.93 1.51
C ILE A 69 1.63 -11.11 1.55
N GLY A 70 2.52 -11.17 2.54
CA GLY A 70 3.36 -12.34 2.81
C GLY A 70 2.56 -13.53 3.35
N ASP A 71 1.46 -13.27 4.05
CA ASP A 71 0.48 -14.29 4.43
C ASP A 71 -0.34 -14.75 3.21
N LYS A 72 0.13 -15.83 2.58
CA LYS A 72 -0.54 -16.43 1.42
C LYS A 72 -2.00 -16.78 1.71
N ALA A 73 -2.36 -17.24 2.92
CA ALA A 73 -3.75 -17.61 3.22
C ALA A 73 -4.66 -16.37 3.24
N LYS A 74 -4.16 -15.23 3.76
CA LYS A 74 -4.90 -13.95 3.71
C LYS A 74 -5.02 -13.39 2.31
N LEU A 75 -3.97 -13.47 1.49
CA LEU A 75 -4.01 -13.03 0.10
C LEU A 75 -4.86 -13.95 -0.78
N ASP A 76 -4.85 -15.27 -0.55
CA ASP A 76 -5.70 -16.24 -1.27
C ASP A 76 -7.19 -16.01 -0.96
N ALA A 77 -7.54 -15.58 0.26
CA ALA A 77 -8.91 -15.18 0.60
C ALA A 77 -9.40 -13.92 -0.18
N VAL A 78 -8.50 -12.99 -0.53
CA VAL A 78 -8.79 -11.85 -1.44
C VAL A 78 -8.95 -12.30 -2.90
N LYS A 79 -8.46 -13.49 -3.25
CA LYS A 79 -8.56 -14.12 -4.58
C LYS A 79 -9.72 -15.13 -4.68
N THR A 80 -10.70 -15.08 -3.77
CA THR A 80 -11.79 -16.07 -3.74
C THR A 80 -12.67 -15.95 -4.98
N GLY A 81 -12.60 -16.97 -5.85
CA GLY A 81 -13.31 -16.97 -7.15
C GLY A 81 -12.61 -16.17 -8.26
N ALA A 82 -11.40 -15.65 -8.04
CA ALA A 82 -10.61 -14.95 -9.05
C ALA A 82 -9.84 -15.95 -9.93
N THR A 83 -10.50 -16.51 -10.94
CA THR A 83 -9.91 -17.50 -11.86
C THR A 83 -10.06 -17.10 -13.33
N ILE A 84 -9.12 -17.55 -14.17
CA ILE A 84 -9.17 -17.39 -15.63
C ILE A 84 -8.92 -18.76 -16.26
N THR A 85 -9.90 -19.26 -17.01
CA THR A 85 -9.82 -20.56 -17.67
C THR A 85 -9.11 -20.44 -19.02
N ILE A 86 -7.91 -21.02 -19.11
CA ILE A 86 -7.17 -21.22 -20.35
C ILE A 86 -7.13 -22.72 -20.63
N ALA A 87 -7.62 -23.14 -21.79
CA ALA A 87 -7.70 -24.53 -22.22
C ALA A 87 -6.78 -24.82 -23.43
N GLU A 88 -6.48 -26.09 -23.68
CA GLU A 88 -5.69 -26.53 -24.85
C GLU A 88 -6.32 -26.11 -26.19
N ALA A 89 -7.65 -26.02 -26.24
CA ALA A 89 -8.38 -25.49 -27.38
C ALA A 89 -8.09 -23.99 -27.64
N ASP A 90 -7.88 -23.19 -26.59
CA ASP A 90 -7.46 -21.79 -26.75
C ASP A 90 -6.05 -21.72 -27.36
N ILE A 91 -5.11 -22.52 -26.83
CA ILE A 91 -3.73 -22.59 -27.36
C ILE A 91 -3.75 -23.03 -28.83
N THR A 92 -4.52 -24.06 -29.16
CA THR A 92 -4.63 -24.61 -30.52
C THR A 92 -5.21 -23.59 -31.51
N ARG A 93 -6.24 -22.84 -31.10
CA ARG A 93 -6.79 -21.73 -31.89
C ARG A 93 -5.76 -20.62 -32.08
N ARG A 94 -5.16 -20.11 -31.01
CA ARG A 94 -4.17 -19.00 -31.08
C ARG A 94 -2.91 -19.37 -31.84
N LYS A 95 -2.41 -20.61 -31.73
CA LYS A 95 -1.34 -21.13 -32.59
C LYS A 95 -1.69 -21.03 -34.07
N THR A 96 -2.95 -21.27 -34.44
CA THR A 96 -3.41 -21.20 -35.84
C THR A 96 -3.53 -19.75 -36.31
N GLU A 97 -4.09 -18.86 -35.48
CA GLU A 97 -4.20 -17.43 -35.78
C GLU A 97 -2.83 -16.72 -35.85
N LEU A 98 -1.89 -17.07 -34.96
CA LEU A 98 -0.56 -16.48 -34.90
C LEU A 98 0.29 -16.75 -36.14
N LYS A 99 0.31 -17.99 -36.65
CA LYS A 99 1.15 -18.39 -37.80
C LYS A 99 1.01 -17.44 -38.99
N ASN A 100 -0.20 -16.98 -39.25
CA ASN A 100 -0.53 -16.08 -40.36
C ASN A 100 0.15 -14.70 -40.27
N LYS A 101 0.76 -14.34 -39.12
CA LYS A 101 1.56 -13.12 -38.91
C LYS A 101 3.08 -13.32 -39.09
N TYR A 102 3.53 -14.54 -39.35
CA TYR A 102 4.96 -14.90 -39.43
C TYR A 102 5.29 -15.55 -40.77
N ASP A 103 6.56 -15.50 -41.17
CA ASP A 103 7.09 -16.18 -42.35
C ASP A 103 7.16 -17.71 -42.15
N ALA A 104 7.40 -18.47 -43.21
CA ALA A 104 7.40 -19.94 -43.18
C ALA A 104 8.42 -20.56 -42.19
N GLY A 105 9.55 -19.88 -41.93
CA GLY A 105 10.57 -20.35 -40.98
C GLY A 105 10.14 -20.16 -39.52
N ASP A 106 9.53 -19.02 -39.22
CA ASP A 106 8.95 -18.74 -37.91
C ASP A 106 7.64 -19.53 -37.67
N GLN A 107 6.81 -19.73 -38.70
CA GLN A 107 5.61 -20.58 -38.65
C GLN A 107 5.96 -22.00 -38.21
N ALA A 108 7.02 -22.60 -38.76
CA ALA A 108 7.47 -23.94 -38.37
C ALA A 108 7.82 -24.05 -36.87
N LYS A 109 8.35 -22.98 -36.25
CA LYS A 109 8.60 -22.92 -34.80
C LYS A 109 7.28 -22.86 -34.02
N ILE A 110 6.35 -22.00 -34.42
CA ILE A 110 5.00 -21.89 -33.82
C ILE A 110 4.25 -23.22 -33.95
N ASP A 111 4.39 -23.92 -35.07
CA ASP A 111 3.87 -25.27 -35.25
C ASP A 111 4.41 -26.24 -34.19
N ASN A 112 5.73 -26.22 -33.98
CA ASN A 112 6.47 -27.15 -33.13
C ASN A 112 6.34 -26.88 -31.62
N VAL A 113 5.90 -25.69 -31.20
CA VAL A 113 5.44 -25.44 -29.82
C VAL A 113 4.51 -26.58 -29.40
N ASP A 114 4.76 -27.19 -28.25
CA ASP A 114 3.92 -28.24 -27.68
C ASP A 114 3.73 -29.52 -28.53
N LYS A 115 4.58 -29.79 -29.53
CA LYS A 115 4.62 -31.10 -30.22
C LYS A 115 5.33 -32.17 -29.36
N ALA A 116 4.76 -32.48 -28.20
CA ALA A 116 5.18 -33.59 -27.35
C ALA A 116 3.98 -34.50 -27.04
N GLY A 117 4.09 -35.79 -27.37
CA GLY A 117 3.00 -36.74 -27.20
C GLY A 117 2.86 -37.25 -25.77
N GLY A 118 1.65 -37.15 -25.21
CA GLY A 118 1.23 -37.92 -24.03
C GLY A 118 1.19 -37.17 -22.69
N SER A 119 -0.02 -37.11 -22.13
CA SER A 119 -0.35 -37.03 -20.69
C SER A 119 0.28 -35.94 -19.81
N LYS A 120 0.96 -34.93 -20.37
CA LYS A 120 1.35 -33.70 -19.67
C LYS A 120 0.61 -32.49 -20.25
N PRO A 121 0.23 -31.51 -19.42
CA PRO A 121 -0.17 -30.19 -19.92
C PRO A 121 0.97 -29.57 -20.72
N THR A 122 0.62 -28.75 -21.70
CA THR A 122 1.60 -28.23 -22.67
C THR A 122 2.39 -27.04 -22.12
N GLU A 123 3.60 -26.77 -22.63
CA GLU A 123 4.45 -25.71 -22.06
C GLU A 123 3.81 -24.33 -22.26
N ALA A 124 3.27 -24.05 -23.45
CA ALA A 124 2.58 -22.77 -23.68
C ALA A 124 1.29 -22.66 -22.85
N LEU A 125 0.59 -23.77 -22.60
CA LEU A 125 -0.60 -23.80 -21.74
C LEU A 125 -0.24 -23.43 -20.29
N ASP A 126 0.76 -24.08 -19.70
CA ASP A 126 1.13 -23.84 -18.31
C ASP A 126 1.82 -22.48 -18.13
N LYS A 127 2.60 -22.01 -19.12
CA LYS A 127 3.17 -20.66 -19.17
C LYS A 127 2.10 -19.57 -19.27
N ALA A 128 1.03 -19.80 -20.04
CA ALA A 128 -0.13 -18.92 -20.11
C ALA A 128 -0.94 -18.91 -18.80
N LYS A 129 -1.22 -20.08 -18.21
CA LYS A 129 -1.87 -20.20 -16.88
C LYS A 129 -1.07 -19.49 -15.81
N ALA A 130 0.24 -19.73 -15.72
CA ALA A 130 1.13 -19.09 -14.76
C ALA A 130 1.12 -17.56 -14.91
N THR A 131 1.18 -17.06 -16.15
CA THR A 131 1.14 -15.62 -16.44
C THR A 131 -0.21 -15.01 -16.05
N ALA A 132 -1.33 -15.70 -16.28
CA ALA A 132 -2.65 -15.28 -15.80
C ALA A 132 -2.72 -15.26 -14.27
N THR A 133 -2.20 -16.30 -13.60
CA THR A 133 -2.12 -16.37 -12.13
C THR A 133 -1.29 -15.24 -11.55
N THR A 134 -0.12 -14.94 -12.11
CA THR A 134 0.73 -13.81 -11.68
C THR A 134 -0.01 -12.48 -11.79
N LYS A 135 -0.70 -12.20 -12.92
CA LYS A 135 -1.47 -10.96 -13.09
C LYS A 135 -2.63 -10.83 -12.09
N ILE A 136 -3.30 -11.94 -11.73
CA ILE A 136 -4.33 -11.96 -10.69
C ILE A 136 -3.71 -11.68 -9.30
N ASP A 137 -2.56 -12.27 -9.01
CA ASP A 137 -1.86 -12.11 -7.74
C ASP A 137 -1.30 -10.68 -7.54
N GLU A 138 -0.73 -10.08 -8.59
CA GLU A 138 -0.35 -8.66 -8.64
C GLU A 138 -1.54 -7.74 -8.35
N LYS A 139 -2.70 -8.00 -8.97
CA LYS A 139 -3.91 -7.19 -8.75
C LYS A 139 -4.55 -7.42 -7.38
N ALA A 140 -4.50 -8.62 -6.83
CA ALA A 140 -4.91 -8.89 -5.45
C ALA A 140 -4.02 -8.12 -4.46
N LYS A 141 -2.71 -8.06 -4.68
CA LYS A 141 -1.76 -7.27 -3.89
C LYS A 141 -2.02 -5.77 -3.98
N GLU A 142 -2.26 -5.23 -5.17
CA GLU A 142 -2.60 -3.82 -5.40
C GLU A 142 -3.88 -3.43 -4.61
N ILE A 143 -4.92 -4.25 -4.72
CA ILE A 143 -6.20 -4.06 -4.03
C ILE A 143 -6.05 -4.17 -2.51
N ALA A 144 -5.32 -5.17 -2.00
CA ALA A 144 -5.07 -5.34 -0.58
C ALA A 144 -4.34 -4.13 0.02
N ARG A 145 -3.24 -3.66 -0.60
CA ARG A 145 -2.52 -2.44 -0.15
C ARG A 145 -3.45 -1.23 -0.11
N LYS A 146 -4.30 -1.05 -1.12
CA LYS A 146 -5.25 0.07 -1.21
C LYS A 146 -6.30 0.03 -0.08
N LEU A 147 -6.92 -1.13 0.15
CA LEU A 147 -7.95 -1.30 1.19
C LEU A 147 -7.36 -1.20 2.62
N ILE A 148 -6.17 -1.77 2.86
CA ILE A 148 -5.46 -1.65 4.15
C ILE A 148 -5.12 -0.18 4.43
N SER A 149 -4.53 0.52 3.46
CA SER A 149 -4.19 1.94 3.55
C SER A 149 -5.42 2.81 3.84
N GLN A 150 -6.54 2.56 3.12
CA GLN A 150 -7.81 3.26 3.32
C GLN A 150 -8.37 3.02 4.74
N LYS A 151 -8.56 1.76 5.15
CA LYS A 151 -9.22 1.43 6.43
C LYS A 151 -8.40 1.87 7.64
N ILE A 152 -7.06 1.79 7.58
CA ILE A 152 -6.20 2.36 8.61
C ILE A 152 -6.38 3.89 8.68
N LYS A 153 -6.34 4.60 7.54
CA LYS A 153 -6.51 6.06 7.51
C LYS A 153 -7.90 6.50 7.97
N GLU A 154 -8.96 5.77 7.65
CA GLU A 154 -10.31 6.02 8.16
C GLU A 154 -10.41 5.83 9.69
N LYS A 155 -9.92 4.70 10.21
CA LYS A 155 -9.92 4.41 11.66
C LYS A 155 -9.08 5.43 12.45
N VAL A 156 -7.88 5.75 11.98
CA VAL A 156 -6.98 6.75 12.56
C VAL A 156 -7.59 8.15 12.50
N SER A 157 -8.13 8.58 11.35
CA SER A 157 -8.79 9.89 11.23
C SER A 157 -9.97 10.01 12.17
N LYS A 158 -10.86 9.00 12.23
CA LYS A 158 -12.04 9.05 13.10
C LYS A 158 -11.66 9.15 14.58
N LYS A 159 -10.73 8.32 15.06
CA LYS A 159 -10.29 8.34 16.47
C LYS A 159 -9.58 9.64 16.83
N ASN A 160 -8.85 10.23 15.89
CA ASN A 160 -8.18 11.50 16.10
C ASN A 160 -9.13 12.70 15.99
N GLU A 161 -10.18 12.65 15.17
CA GLU A 161 -11.27 13.64 15.19
C GLU A 161 -12.05 13.62 16.52
N GLU A 162 -12.28 12.44 17.08
CA GLU A 162 -12.90 12.28 18.41
C GLU A 162 -12.01 12.92 19.51
N ALA A 163 -10.70 12.68 19.46
CA ALA A 163 -9.74 13.31 20.38
C ALA A 163 -9.61 14.83 20.19
N ALA A 164 -9.58 15.31 18.94
CA ALA A 164 -9.46 16.73 18.62
C ALA A 164 -10.67 17.55 19.09
N LYS A 165 -11.87 16.96 19.09
CA LYS A 165 -13.11 17.60 19.58
C LYS A 165 -13.21 17.64 21.12
N SER A 166 -12.32 16.95 21.84
CA SER A 166 -12.31 16.88 23.31
C SER A 166 -11.12 17.56 23.98
N ALA A 167 -10.10 17.99 23.23
CA ALA A 167 -8.96 18.76 23.77
C ALA A 167 -9.36 20.21 24.05
N THR A 168 -9.11 20.70 25.27
CA THR A 168 -9.38 22.10 25.63
C THR A 168 -8.20 23.02 25.31
N ALA A 169 -8.48 24.33 25.25
CA ALA A 169 -7.42 25.34 25.14
C ALA A 169 -6.43 25.28 26.32
N ASP A 170 -6.89 24.89 27.51
CA ASP A 170 -6.04 24.73 28.69
C ASP A 170 -5.20 23.46 28.65
N ASP A 171 -5.66 22.35 28.05
CA ASP A 171 -4.80 21.16 27.83
C ASP A 171 -3.62 21.51 26.93
N ILE A 172 -3.91 22.19 25.82
CA ILE A 172 -2.90 22.71 24.90
C ILE A 172 -1.95 23.68 25.64
N SER A 173 -2.51 24.61 26.42
CA SER A 173 -1.71 25.58 27.19
C SER A 173 -0.84 24.93 28.27
N ASN A 174 -1.32 23.88 28.93
CA ASN A 174 -0.57 23.16 29.97
C ASN A 174 0.57 22.31 29.39
N LEU A 175 0.38 21.75 28.18
CA LEU A 175 1.47 21.11 27.43
C LEU A 175 2.52 22.12 26.96
N VAL A 176 2.10 23.32 26.55
CA VAL A 176 3.00 24.44 26.19
C VAL A 176 3.83 24.91 27.40
N LYS A 177 3.21 25.04 28.57
CA LYS A 177 3.81 25.67 29.76
C LYS A 177 4.74 24.79 30.57
N LYS A 178 4.69 23.46 30.44
CA LYS A 178 5.47 22.51 31.26
C LYS A 178 6.73 22.00 30.56
N GLY A 179 7.49 22.92 29.95
CA GLY A 179 8.77 22.70 29.26
C GLY A 179 10.10 22.65 30.23
N SER A 180 11.85 21.15 30.62
CA SER A 180 12.43 19.76 30.33
C SER A 180 13.89 19.78 29.83
N SER A 181 14.43 20.95 29.48
CA SER A 181 15.85 21.26 29.21
C SER A 181 16.60 20.54 28.07
N ALA A 182 17.50 21.31 27.44
CA ALA A 182 18.72 20.92 26.71
C ALA A 182 18.66 20.61 25.18
N ASP A 183 19.20 21.60 24.45
CA ASP A 183 20.26 21.48 23.44
C ASP A 183 19.89 21.22 21.96
N ASN A 184 20.68 21.84 21.06
CA ASN A 184 20.36 22.16 19.66
C ASN A 184 20.33 20.98 18.68
N ALA A 185 20.60 19.77 19.15
CA ALA A 185 20.19 18.54 18.46
C ALA A 185 18.66 18.31 18.51
N ALA A 186 17.88 19.29 18.97
CA ALA A 186 16.46 19.20 19.25
C ALA A 186 15.60 18.84 18.02
N LYS A 187 15.78 19.49 16.86
CA LYS A 187 14.83 19.35 15.73
C LYS A 187 14.72 17.91 15.22
N ASP A 188 15.84 17.24 14.96
CA ASP A 188 15.84 15.83 14.53
C ASP A 188 15.41 14.88 15.66
N LYS A 189 15.83 15.13 16.90
CA LYS A 189 15.36 14.36 18.07
C LYS A 189 13.86 14.52 18.31
N ILE A 190 13.28 15.67 17.97
CA ILE A 190 11.83 15.93 18.01
C ILE A 190 11.15 15.16 16.88
N ILE A 191 11.67 15.16 15.66
CA ILE A 191 11.12 14.38 14.53
C ILE A 191 11.14 12.87 14.82
N VAL A 192 12.23 12.35 15.40
CA VAL A 192 12.32 10.94 15.82
C VAL A 192 11.32 10.63 16.95
N LYS A 193 11.33 11.41 18.04
CA LYS A 193 10.36 11.23 19.13
C LYS A 193 8.90 11.40 18.68
N ALA A 194 8.65 12.26 17.70
CA ALA A 194 7.34 12.45 17.08
C ALA A 194 6.91 11.22 16.29
N LYS A 195 7.79 10.64 15.49
CA LYS A 195 7.54 9.41 14.75
C LYS A 195 7.32 8.21 15.69
N ASP A 196 8.10 8.11 16.77
CA ASP A 196 7.93 7.10 17.82
C ASP A 196 6.60 7.25 18.58
N ALA A 197 6.22 8.48 18.94
CA ALA A 197 4.97 8.79 19.63
C ALA A 197 3.75 8.55 18.73
N ALA A 198 3.80 8.99 17.48
CA ALA A 198 2.76 8.74 16.48
C ALA A 198 2.65 7.24 16.17
N GLY A 199 3.78 6.53 16.02
CA GLY A 199 3.80 5.07 15.81
C GLY A 199 3.16 4.30 16.97
N LYS A 200 3.49 4.66 18.22
CA LYS A 200 2.80 4.12 19.41
C LYS A 200 1.30 4.43 19.37
N LYS A 201 0.92 5.67 19.05
CA LYS A 201 -0.50 6.06 19.02
C LYS A 201 -1.30 5.37 17.91
N VAL A 202 -0.66 5.08 16.77
CA VAL A 202 -1.24 4.27 15.70
C VAL A 202 -1.40 2.81 16.14
N ASN A 203 -0.46 2.23 16.89
CA ASN A 203 -0.62 0.90 17.50
C ASN A 203 -1.76 0.88 18.54
N ASP A 204 -1.92 1.92 19.37
CA ASP A 204 -3.03 2.02 20.33
C ASP A 204 -4.40 2.05 19.62
N ILE A 205 -4.48 2.79 18.50
CA ILE A 205 -5.72 2.96 17.72
C ILE A 205 -6.02 1.73 16.86
N ILE A 206 -4.99 1.11 16.29
CA ILE A 206 -5.06 -0.11 15.46
C ILE A 206 -4.51 -1.29 16.27
N SER A 207 -5.10 -1.51 17.45
CA SER A 207 -4.84 -2.68 18.30
C SER A 207 -5.19 -3.98 17.57
N ASP A 208 -4.72 -5.13 18.05
CA ASP A 208 -4.89 -6.40 17.32
C ASP A 208 -6.35 -6.77 17.02
N THR A 209 -7.30 -6.36 17.85
CA THR A 209 -8.74 -6.47 17.57
C THR A 209 -9.16 -5.61 16.37
N VAL A 210 -8.76 -4.34 16.34
CA VAL A 210 -9.07 -3.40 15.23
C VAL A 210 -8.32 -3.82 13.96
N TRP A 211 -7.11 -4.35 14.08
CA TRP A 211 -6.38 -4.94 12.97
C TRP A 211 -7.10 -6.18 12.42
N SER A 212 -7.60 -7.08 13.28
CA SER A 212 -8.37 -8.26 12.87
C SER A 212 -9.68 -7.91 12.16
N GLU A 213 -10.36 -6.82 12.55
CA GLU A 213 -11.48 -6.25 11.79
C GLU A 213 -11.06 -5.79 10.40
N ILE A 214 -9.92 -5.10 10.29
CA ILE A 214 -9.38 -4.60 9.01
C ILE A 214 -8.97 -5.77 8.10
N GLU A 215 -8.27 -6.78 8.61
CA GLU A 215 -7.89 -7.97 7.83
C GLU A 215 -9.13 -8.67 7.26
N ARG A 216 -10.14 -8.94 8.09
CA ARG A 216 -11.40 -9.56 7.66
C ARG A 216 -12.10 -8.71 6.60
N ALA A 217 -12.18 -7.40 6.81
CA ALA A 217 -12.82 -6.48 5.85
C ALA A 217 -12.08 -6.44 4.51
N VAL A 218 -10.73 -6.46 4.51
CA VAL A 218 -9.92 -6.54 3.28
C VAL A 218 -10.15 -7.87 2.55
N GLN A 219 -10.20 -8.98 3.28
CA GLN A 219 -10.51 -10.31 2.73
C GLN A 219 -11.90 -10.36 2.08
N THR A 220 -12.94 -9.77 2.70
CA THR A 220 -14.30 -9.80 2.14
C THR A 220 -14.46 -8.81 0.98
N GLU A 221 -14.03 -7.56 1.16
CA GLU A 221 -14.27 -6.46 0.21
C GLU A 221 -13.33 -6.51 -1.01
N GLY A 222 -12.13 -7.10 -0.88
CA GLY A 222 -11.15 -7.16 -1.96
C GLY A 222 -11.57 -8.03 -3.15
N ASN A 223 -12.47 -9.00 -2.95
CA ASN A 223 -12.92 -9.88 -4.03
C ASN A 223 -13.65 -9.14 -5.15
N GLU A 224 -14.49 -8.14 -4.83
CA GLU A 224 -15.33 -7.46 -5.82
C GLU A 224 -14.54 -6.58 -6.83
N PRO A 225 -13.64 -5.66 -6.40
CA PRO A 225 -12.77 -4.97 -7.35
C PRO A 225 -11.82 -5.93 -8.08
N LEU A 226 -11.46 -7.07 -7.47
CA LEU A 226 -10.64 -8.07 -8.15
C LEU A 226 -11.40 -8.77 -9.27
N LYS A 227 -12.69 -9.10 -9.12
CA LYS A 227 -13.53 -9.63 -10.23
C LYS A 227 -13.50 -8.70 -11.45
N SER A 228 -13.57 -7.39 -11.24
CA SER A 228 -13.50 -6.39 -12.31
C SER A 228 -12.15 -6.43 -13.04
N GLN A 229 -11.04 -6.52 -12.29
CA GLN A 229 -9.69 -6.69 -12.87
C GLN A 229 -9.50 -8.06 -13.54
N VAL A 230 -10.06 -9.14 -12.99
CA VAL A 230 -10.07 -10.48 -13.61
C VAL A 230 -10.81 -10.45 -14.95
N ALA A 231 -11.93 -9.75 -15.05
CA ALA A 231 -12.66 -9.58 -16.30
C ALA A 231 -11.84 -8.81 -17.36
N GLU A 232 -11.03 -7.83 -16.93
CA GLU A 232 -10.09 -7.10 -17.80
C GLU A 232 -8.92 -7.99 -18.27
N ILE A 233 -8.32 -8.78 -17.36
CA ILE A 233 -7.27 -9.75 -17.72
C ILE A 233 -7.84 -10.82 -18.65
N ASN A 234 -9.07 -11.26 -18.45
CA ASN A 234 -9.76 -12.25 -19.30
C ASN A 234 -10.12 -11.70 -20.70
N LYS A 235 -10.44 -10.40 -20.84
CA LYS A 235 -10.53 -9.76 -22.18
C LYS A 235 -9.19 -9.81 -22.92
N ASN A 236 -8.08 -9.80 -22.19
CA ASN A 236 -6.72 -9.90 -22.71
C ASN A 236 -6.16 -11.34 -22.71
N LYS A 237 -7.01 -12.37 -22.53
CA LYS A 237 -6.58 -13.78 -22.45
C LYS A 237 -5.82 -14.23 -23.71
N ASP A 238 -6.32 -13.86 -24.88
CA ASP A 238 -5.70 -14.17 -26.17
C ASP A 238 -4.27 -13.60 -26.29
N THR A 239 -4.03 -12.39 -25.77
CA THR A 239 -2.69 -11.78 -25.71
C THR A 239 -1.75 -12.55 -24.79
N ILE A 240 -2.24 -13.03 -23.64
CA ILE A 240 -1.46 -13.85 -22.69
C ILE A 240 -1.08 -15.20 -23.30
N ILE A 241 -1.99 -15.80 -24.07
CA ILE A 241 -1.75 -17.04 -24.80
C ILE A 241 -0.73 -16.81 -25.92
N ASP A 242 -0.88 -15.74 -26.70
CA ASP A 242 0.05 -15.41 -27.78
C ASP A 242 1.47 -15.22 -27.25
N ASP A 243 1.63 -14.44 -26.18
CA ASP A 243 2.93 -14.18 -25.55
C ASP A 243 3.55 -15.47 -24.99
N ALA A 244 2.75 -16.39 -24.45
CA ALA A 244 3.23 -17.71 -24.03
C ALA A 244 3.70 -18.56 -25.24
N ILE A 245 2.90 -18.66 -26.30
CA ILE A 245 3.24 -19.41 -27.53
C ILE A 245 4.53 -18.87 -28.15
N LEU A 246 4.65 -17.56 -28.30
CA LEU A 246 5.83 -16.93 -28.91
C LEU A 246 7.08 -17.10 -28.05
N THR A 247 6.94 -17.05 -26.72
CA THR A 247 8.07 -17.32 -25.80
C THR A 247 8.54 -18.78 -25.87
N VAL A 248 7.64 -19.76 -26.06
CA VAL A 248 8.03 -21.17 -26.29
C VAL A 248 8.61 -21.38 -27.69
N ALA A 249 8.12 -20.66 -28.69
CA ALA A 249 8.65 -20.70 -30.07
C ALA A 249 10.03 -20.00 -30.22
N GLY A 250 10.49 -19.26 -29.20
CA GLY A 250 11.70 -18.44 -29.28
C GLY A 250 11.56 -17.24 -30.23
N LEU A 251 10.38 -16.61 -30.29
CA LEU A 251 10.04 -15.58 -31.27
C LEU A 251 9.72 -14.21 -30.65
N PRO A 252 10.15 -13.11 -31.30
CA PRO A 252 9.74 -11.76 -30.93
C PRO A 252 8.30 -11.48 -31.39
N LYS A 253 7.57 -10.68 -30.62
CA LYS A 253 6.20 -10.27 -30.93
C LYS A 253 6.16 -9.28 -32.11
N LYS A 254 5.67 -9.74 -33.27
CA LYS A 254 5.26 -8.86 -34.39
C LYS A 254 3.91 -8.20 -34.03
N GLY A 255 3.75 -6.90 -34.35
CA GLY A 255 2.52 -6.13 -34.11
C GLY A 255 1.34 -6.64 -34.93
#